data_AF-A0AA39QCF4-F1
#
_entry.id   AF-A0AA39QCF4-F1
#
_cell.length_a   1.000
_cell.length_b   1.000
_cell.length_c   1.000
_cell.angle_alpha   90.00
_cell.angle_beta   90.00
_cell.angle_gamma   90.00
#
_symmetry.space_group_name_H-M   'P 1'
#
loop_
_entity.id
_entity.type
_entity.pdbx_description
1 polymer ?
#
loop_
_entity_poly.entity_id
_entity_poly.type
_entity_poly.pdbx_seq_one_letter_code
_entity_poly.pdbx_strand_id
1 'polypeptide(L)'
;MTMTTKPETDVSIVVANEVREWHFHIYFRQKNASEHHAALELRDAVLRLCRDGAFVAVPLFRVNTEPIGPHPVGSYEIWVPAESFSSVFSFIALNHGQLSVLVHPLTLDEREDHEHRNAWIGPPFPLDLSALPEKANSVPLQYPSLRMGYSTNVPPLTMEQRKKIGANVTHLLSKEKLAARPPIW
;
A
#
# COMPACT_ATOMS: atom_id res chain seq x y z
N MET A 1 24.13 0.61 10.90
CA MET A 1 23.57 0.89 12.24
C MET A 1 22.56 -0.19 12.54
N THR A 2 22.66 -0.86 13.69
CA THR A 2 21.75 -1.94 14.09
C THR A 2 20.35 -1.36 14.36
N MET A 3 19.43 -1.48 13.40
CA MET A 3 18.02 -1.21 13.63
C MET A 3 17.41 -2.37 14.42
N THR A 4 17.70 -2.42 15.72
CA THR A 4 16.92 -3.19 16.69
C THR A 4 16.10 -2.21 17.50
N THR A 5 15.14 -1.55 16.86
CA THR A 5 14.05 -0.90 17.58
C THR A 5 13.01 -1.97 17.88
N LYS A 6 12.68 -2.15 19.15
CA LYS A 6 11.51 -2.99 19.52
C LYS A 6 10.28 -2.43 18.79
N PRO A 7 9.36 -3.27 18.32
CA PRO A 7 8.12 -2.79 17.74
C PRO A 7 7.39 -1.84 18.70
N GLU A 8 6.82 -0.77 18.15
CA GLU A 8 5.97 0.14 18.92
C GLU A 8 4.73 -0.60 19.42
N THR A 9 4.37 -0.38 20.68
CA THR A 9 3.23 -1.04 21.34
C THR A 9 2.23 -0.06 21.94
N ASP A 10 2.56 1.24 22.01
CA ASP A 10 1.62 2.26 22.38
C ASP A 10 0.57 2.44 21.28
N VAL A 11 -0.68 2.08 21.60
CA VAL A 11 -1.81 2.12 20.67
C VAL A 11 -2.03 3.51 20.09
N SER A 12 -1.78 4.58 20.86
CA SER A 12 -1.97 5.94 20.38
C SER A 12 -0.94 6.30 19.31
N ILE A 13 0.32 5.89 19.48
CA ILE A 13 1.40 6.11 18.52
C ILE A 13 1.14 5.29 17.25
N VAL A 14 0.82 3.99 17.38
CA VAL A 14 0.54 3.12 16.23
C VAL A 14 -0.63 3.64 15.40
N VAL A 15 -1.72 4.05 16.06
CA VAL A 15 -2.89 4.58 15.36
C VAL A 15 -2.61 5.94 14.70
N ALA A 16 -1.82 6.81 15.35
CA ALA A 16 -1.45 8.10 14.77
C ALA A 16 -0.58 7.96 13.52
N ASN A 17 0.23 6.90 13.45
CA ASN A 17 1.15 6.62 12.34
C ASN A 17 0.58 5.65 11.29
N GLU A 18 -0.72 5.36 11.33
CA GLU A 18 -1.37 4.50 10.33
C GLU A 18 -1.25 5.10 8.93
N VAL A 19 -0.72 4.33 7.99
CA VAL A 19 -0.55 4.73 6.59
C VAL A 19 -1.92 4.97 5.95
N ARG A 20 -2.07 6.11 5.28
CA ARG A 20 -3.35 6.51 4.69
C ARG A 20 -3.42 6.35 3.18
N GLU A 21 -2.29 6.31 2.50
CA GLU A 21 -2.22 6.21 1.03
C GLU A 21 -1.08 5.28 0.64
N TRP A 22 -1.28 4.59 -0.48
CA TRP A 22 -0.39 3.55 -0.99
C TRP A 22 -0.23 3.69 -2.49
N HIS A 23 0.94 3.27 -2.98
CA HIS A 23 1.20 3.12 -4.40
C HIS A 23 1.38 1.66 -4.77
N PHE A 24 0.81 1.31 -5.92
CA PHE A 24 0.99 0.02 -6.58
C PHE A 24 1.64 0.30 -7.94
N HIS A 25 2.87 -0.15 -8.14
CA HIS A 25 3.52 -0.06 -9.45
C HIS A 25 3.47 -1.40 -10.14
N ILE A 26 2.72 -1.47 -11.25
CA ILE A 26 2.58 -2.66 -12.07
C ILE A 26 3.73 -2.69 -13.07
N TYR A 27 4.56 -3.74 -13.03
CA TYR A 27 5.77 -3.85 -13.84
C TYR A 27 5.62 -4.83 -15.00
N PHE A 28 6.23 -4.46 -16.12
CA PHE A 28 6.36 -5.29 -17.31
C PHE A 28 7.74 -5.08 -17.95
N ARG A 29 8.33 -6.14 -18.50
CA ARG A 29 9.61 -6.02 -19.21
C ARG A 29 9.41 -5.32 -20.56
N GLN A 30 10.25 -4.33 -20.84
CA GLN A 30 10.11 -3.41 -22.00
C GLN A 30 10.01 -4.13 -23.35
N LYS A 31 10.74 -5.25 -23.49
CA LYS A 31 10.77 -6.07 -24.72
C LYS A 31 9.84 -7.29 -24.68
N ASN A 32 8.90 -7.33 -23.74
CA ASN A 32 7.92 -8.40 -23.62
C ASN A 32 6.51 -7.87 -23.93
N ALA A 33 6.08 -8.03 -25.18
CA ALA A 33 4.78 -7.56 -25.64
C ALA A 33 3.60 -8.20 -24.87
N SER A 34 3.75 -9.45 -24.43
CA SER A 34 2.71 -10.15 -23.65
C SER A 34 2.53 -9.54 -22.27
N GLU A 35 3.62 -9.20 -21.57
CA GLU A 35 3.54 -8.51 -20.27
C GLU A 35 3.00 -7.09 -20.42
N HIS A 36 3.45 -6.35 -21.43
CA HIS A 36 2.93 -5.02 -21.68
C HIS A 36 1.41 -5.05 -21.94
N HIS A 37 0.94 -6.00 -22.75
CA HIS A 37 -0.49 -6.18 -22.99
C HIS A 37 -1.25 -6.54 -21.71
N ALA A 38 -0.78 -7.53 -20.95
CA ALA A 38 -1.40 -7.93 -19.69
C ALA A 38 -1.45 -6.77 -18.67
N ALA A 39 -0.42 -5.93 -18.63
CA ALA A 39 -0.38 -4.77 -17.75
C ALA A 39 -1.47 -3.74 -18.13
N LEU A 40 -1.67 -3.49 -19.43
CA LEU A 40 -2.74 -2.61 -19.89
C LEU A 40 -4.14 -3.20 -19.66
N GLU A 41 -4.32 -4.51 -19.86
CA GLU A 41 -5.59 -5.18 -19.55
C GLU A 41 -5.94 -5.10 -18.06
N LEU A 42 -4.96 -5.29 -17.19
CA LEU A 42 -5.13 -5.14 -15.75
C LEU A 42 -5.49 -3.70 -15.37
N ARG A 43 -4.83 -2.70 -15.98
CA ARG A 43 -5.15 -1.28 -15.80
C ARG A 43 -6.60 -0.98 -16.19
N ASP A 44 -7.03 -1.47 -17.34
CA ASP A 44 -8.40 -1.27 -17.83
C ASP A 44 -9.42 -1.96 -16.93
N ALA A 45 -9.10 -3.13 -16.37
CA ALA A 45 -9.94 -3.82 -15.40
C ALA A 45 -10.09 -2.99 -14.12
N VAL A 46 -9.00 -2.44 -13.58
CA VAL A 46 -9.03 -1.53 -12.41
C VAL A 46 -9.93 -0.33 -12.70
N LEU A 47 -9.77 0.34 -13.85
CA LEU A 47 -10.59 1.50 -14.21
C LEU A 47 -12.08 1.15 -14.32
N ARG A 48 -12.42 0.00 -14.94
CA ARG A 48 -13.82 -0.47 -15.02
C ARG A 48 -14.39 -0.76 -13.64
N LEU A 49 -13.64 -1.44 -12.78
CA LEU A 49 -14.07 -1.78 -11.42
C LEU A 49 -14.23 -0.53 -10.53
N CYS A 50 -13.37 0.47 -10.68
CA CYS A 50 -13.53 1.76 -10.01
C CYS A 50 -14.81 2.47 -10.47
N ARG A 51 -15.06 2.52 -11.78
CA ARG A 51 -16.29 3.10 -12.35
C ARG A 51 -17.54 2.39 -11.80
N ASP A 52 -17.48 1.07 -11.68
CA ASP A 52 -18.60 0.23 -11.27
C ASP A 52 -18.72 0.10 -9.74
N GLY A 53 -17.88 0.80 -8.97
CA GLY A 53 -18.01 0.94 -7.52
C GLY A 53 -17.42 -0.20 -6.70
N ALA A 54 -16.53 -1.02 -7.26
CA ALA A 54 -15.89 -2.12 -6.52
C ALA A 54 -14.91 -1.62 -5.44
N PHE A 55 -14.18 -0.54 -5.74
CA PHE A 55 -13.20 0.11 -4.86
C PHE A 55 -12.77 1.46 -5.46
N VAL A 56 -11.97 2.22 -4.72
CA VAL A 56 -11.30 3.42 -5.22
C VAL A 56 -9.83 3.14 -5.49
N ALA A 57 -9.40 3.33 -6.73
CA ALA A 57 -8.02 3.27 -7.16
C ALA A 57 -7.83 4.21 -8.35
N VAL A 58 -6.70 4.90 -8.43
CA VAL A 58 -6.44 5.88 -9.48
C VAL A 58 -5.13 5.54 -10.19
N PRO A 59 -5.20 4.81 -11.32
CA PRO A 59 -4.05 4.62 -12.19
C PRO A 59 -3.60 5.95 -12.78
N LEU A 60 -2.29 6.24 -12.75
CA LEU A 60 -1.75 7.38 -13.47
C LEU A 60 -2.06 7.27 -14.97
N PHE A 61 -2.32 8.41 -15.62
CA PHE A 61 -2.60 8.45 -17.05
C PHE A 61 -1.41 7.90 -17.87
N ARG A 62 -0.19 8.26 -17.46
CA ARG A 62 1.05 7.85 -18.12
C ARG A 62 1.36 6.38 -17.83
N VAL A 63 1.74 5.66 -18.88
CA VAL A 63 2.41 4.35 -18.78
C VAL A 63 3.86 4.57 -19.21
N ASN A 64 4.80 4.27 -18.33
CA ASN A 64 6.23 4.36 -18.61
C ASN A 64 6.66 3.09 -19.33
N THR A 65 7.04 3.17 -20.59
CA THR A 65 7.53 2.01 -21.37
C THR A 65 9.03 1.76 -21.18
N GLU A 66 9.72 2.64 -20.47
CA GLU A 66 11.14 2.59 -20.15
C GLU A 66 11.34 2.83 -18.63
N PRO A 67 12.53 2.52 -18.07
CA PRO A 67 12.84 2.79 -16.67
C PRO A 67 12.75 4.29 -16.37
N ILE A 68 12.07 4.63 -15.27
CA ILE A 68 11.87 6.02 -14.82
C ILE A 68 11.94 6.06 -13.30
N GLY A 69 12.74 6.99 -12.76
CA GLY A 69 12.94 7.11 -11.31
C GLY A 69 13.52 5.83 -10.72
N PRO A 70 12.97 5.30 -9.61
CA PRO A 70 13.48 4.07 -8.99
C PRO A 70 13.05 2.79 -9.71
N HIS A 71 12.21 2.89 -10.74
CA HIS A 71 11.59 1.74 -11.39
C HIS A 71 12.47 1.23 -12.54
N PRO A 72 12.97 -0.02 -12.48
CA PRO A 72 14.01 -0.51 -13.39
C PRO A 72 13.48 -1.05 -14.73
N VAL A 73 12.15 -1.11 -14.90
CA VAL A 73 11.47 -1.62 -16.08
C VAL A 73 10.25 -0.75 -16.41
N GLY A 74 9.54 -1.10 -17.48
CA GLY A 74 8.28 -0.44 -17.81
C GLY A 74 7.26 -0.59 -16.67
N SER A 75 6.55 0.50 -16.37
CA SER A 75 5.63 0.54 -15.24
C SER A 75 4.51 1.56 -15.38
N TYR A 76 3.46 1.39 -14.58
CA TYR A 76 2.53 2.47 -14.23
C TYR A 76 2.15 2.38 -12.76
N GLU A 77 1.89 3.54 -12.16
CA GLU A 77 1.45 3.70 -10.77
C GLU A 77 -0.07 3.63 -10.67
N ILE A 78 -0.56 3.09 -9.57
CA ILE A 78 -1.93 3.20 -9.10
C ILE A 78 -1.89 3.74 -7.67
N TRP A 79 -2.50 4.91 -7.45
CA TRP A 79 -2.75 5.42 -6.12
C TRP A 79 -3.97 4.74 -5.48
N VAL A 80 -3.86 4.37 -4.22
CA VAL A 80 -4.89 3.67 -3.47
C VAL A 80 -5.00 4.26 -2.05
N PRO A 81 -6.19 4.74 -1.64
CA PRO A 81 -6.40 5.18 -0.26
C PRO A 81 -6.55 3.96 0.67
N ALA A 82 -6.20 4.12 1.95
CA ALA A 82 -6.29 3.05 2.95
C ALA A 82 -7.70 2.44 3.03
N GLU A 83 -8.75 3.23 2.80
CA GLU A 83 -10.15 2.80 2.76
C GLU A 83 -10.43 1.75 1.65
N SER A 84 -9.61 1.69 0.60
CA SER A 84 -9.74 0.73 -0.51
C SER A 84 -8.57 -0.24 -0.62
N PHE A 85 -7.55 -0.13 0.24
CA PHE A 85 -6.33 -0.92 0.15
C PHE A 85 -6.59 -2.42 0.10
N SER A 86 -7.38 -2.95 1.05
CA SER A 86 -7.64 -4.40 1.13
C SER A 86 -8.37 -4.93 -0.11
N SER A 87 -9.34 -4.19 -0.63
CA SER A 87 -10.09 -4.55 -1.84
C SER A 87 -9.20 -4.54 -3.09
N VAL A 88 -8.39 -3.50 -3.27
CA VAL A 88 -7.46 -3.40 -4.41
C VAL A 88 -6.37 -4.45 -4.31
N PHE A 89 -5.74 -4.60 -3.14
CA PHE A 89 -4.71 -5.62 -2.91
C PHE A 89 -5.26 -7.01 -3.19
N SER A 90 -6.48 -7.34 -2.73
CA SER A 90 -7.13 -8.62 -3.01
C SER A 90 -7.35 -8.85 -4.49
N PHE A 91 -7.87 -7.84 -5.20
CA PHE A 91 -8.08 -7.93 -6.65
C PHE A 91 -6.76 -8.16 -7.39
N ILE A 92 -5.74 -7.36 -7.12
CA ILE A 92 -4.43 -7.48 -7.78
C ILE A 92 -3.77 -8.82 -7.43
N ALA A 93 -3.79 -9.24 -6.17
CA ALA A 93 -3.23 -10.53 -5.74
C ALA A 93 -3.83 -11.73 -6.49
N LEU A 94 -5.12 -11.66 -6.85
CA LEU A 94 -5.79 -12.73 -7.59
C LEU A 94 -5.68 -12.60 -9.10
N ASN A 95 -5.38 -11.40 -9.64
CA ASN A 95 -5.51 -11.10 -11.07
C ASN A 95 -4.24 -10.51 -11.72
N HIS A 96 -3.12 -10.41 -11.00
CA HIS A 96 -1.87 -9.86 -11.56
C HIS A 96 -1.22 -10.76 -12.62
N GLY A 97 -1.64 -12.03 -12.71
CA GLY A 97 -1.10 -12.99 -13.67
C GLY A 97 0.40 -13.17 -13.49
N GLN A 98 1.18 -12.85 -14.53
CA GLN A 98 2.64 -12.97 -14.53
C GLN A 98 3.38 -11.67 -14.17
N LEU A 99 2.66 -10.58 -13.91
CA LEU A 99 3.25 -9.26 -13.65
C LEU A 99 3.80 -9.20 -12.22
N SER A 100 4.85 -8.41 -12.02
CA SER A 100 5.29 -8.06 -10.67
C SER A 100 4.66 -6.74 -10.24
N VAL A 101 4.31 -6.62 -8.97
CA VAL A 101 3.72 -5.40 -8.42
C VAL A 101 4.47 -4.97 -7.17
N LEU A 102 5.11 -3.81 -7.25
CA LEU A 102 5.64 -3.12 -6.06
C LEU A 102 4.48 -2.45 -5.34
N VAL A 103 4.32 -2.71 -4.05
CA VAL A 103 3.33 -2.05 -3.19
C VAL A 103 4.09 -1.33 -2.08
N HIS A 104 3.91 -0.02 -1.93
CA HIS A 104 4.58 0.70 -0.84
C HIS A 104 3.67 1.79 -0.23
N PRO A 105 3.89 2.14 1.04
CA PRO A 105 3.18 3.23 1.68
C PRO A 105 3.62 4.58 1.12
N LEU A 106 2.81 5.61 1.29
CA LEU A 106 3.13 6.97 0.87
C LEU A 106 3.32 7.86 2.11
N THR A 107 4.53 7.87 2.67
CA THR A 107 4.89 8.65 3.87
C THR A 107 5.85 9.79 3.53
N LEU A 108 6.44 10.43 4.55
CA LEU A 108 7.51 11.40 4.37
C LEU A 108 8.86 10.75 4.05
N ASP A 109 9.04 9.47 4.37
CA ASP A 109 10.32 8.76 4.17
C ASP A 109 10.29 7.97 2.86
N GLU A 110 10.17 8.67 1.72
CA GLU A 110 9.95 8.07 0.39
C GLU A 110 10.94 6.95 0.06
N ARG A 111 12.24 7.16 0.31
CA ARG A 111 13.25 6.13 0.08
C ARG A 111 13.04 4.89 0.98
N GLU A 112 12.76 5.10 2.26
CA GLU A 112 12.49 4.01 3.21
C GLU A 112 11.22 3.23 2.82
N ASP A 113 10.20 3.95 2.33
CA ASP A 113 8.97 3.36 1.83
C ASP A 113 9.24 2.41 0.65
N HIS A 114 10.10 2.83 -0.28
CA HIS A 114 10.52 2.03 -1.42
C HIS A 114 11.51 0.92 -1.07
N GLU A 115 12.37 1.09 -0.06
CA GLU A 115 13.49 0.18 0.22
C GLU A 115 13.12 -0.92 1.23
N HIS A 116 12.43 -0.54 2.31
CA HIS A 116 12.27 -1.40 3.50
C HIS A 116 10.83 -1.59 3.95
N ARG A 117 9.91 -0.65 3.64
CA ARG A 117 8.48 -0.77 4.00
C ARG A 117 7.61 -1.25 2.84
N ASN A 118 8.22 -1.61 1.72
CA ASN A 118 7.52 -2.15 0.56
C ASN A 118 7.05 -3.61 0.78
N ALA A 119 6.16 -4.02 -0.10
CA ALA A 119 5.78 -5.41 -0.35
C ALA A 119 5.76 -5.68 -1.86
N TRP A 120 5.78 -6.96 -2.22
CA TRP A 120 5.70 -7.39 -3.61
C TRP A 120 4.60 -8.43 -3.80
N ILE A 121 3.82 -8.27 -4.87
CA ILE A 121 2.99 -9.34 -5.44
C ILE A 121 3.75 -9.88 -6.64
N GLY A 122 4.11 -11.16 -6.61
CA GLY A 122 5.02 -11.76 -7.58
C GLY A 122 6.51 -11.50 -7.28
N PRO A 123 7.42 -11.84 -8.21
CA PRO A 123 8.86 -11.68 -8.00
C PRO A 123 9.29 -10.21 -7.88
N PRO A 124 10.15 -9.84 -6.92
CA PRO A 124 10.62 -8.46 -6.77
C PRO A 124 11.59 -8.06 -7.88
N PHE A 125 11.68 -6.76 -8.14
CA PHE A 125 12.73 -6.15 -8.98
C PHE A 125 13.71 -5.35 -8.13
N PRO A 126 15.01 -5.31 -8.49
CA PRO A 126 15.98 -4.46 -7.82
C PRO A 126 15.75 -2.99 -8.21
N LEU A 127 15.23 -2.19 -7.28
CA LEU A 127 14.97 -0.77 -7.51
C LEU A 127 16.28 0.04 -7.53
N ASP A 128 16.32 1.10 -8.33
CA ASP A 128 17.40 2.09 -8.30
C ASP A 128 17.03 3.28 -7.41
N LEU A 129 17.42 3.20 -6.14
CA LEU A 129 17.04 4.19 -5.13
C LEU A 129 17.86 5.49 -5.22
N SER A 130 18.84 5.59 -6.12
CA SER A 130 19.74 6.74 -6.22
C SER A 130 19.03 8.06 -6.56
N ALA A 131 17.86 7.97 -7.20
CA ALA A 131 17.04 9.10 -7.58
C ALA A 131 16.06 9.57 -6.49
N LEU A 132 15.87 8.79 -5.41
CA LEU A 132 14.91 9.12 -4.36
C LEU A 132 15.54 9.98 -3.26
N PRO A 133 14.88 11.07 -2.82
CA PRO A 133 15.31 11.81 -1.65
C PRO A 133 15.15 10.94 -0.38
N GLU A 134 16.01 11.14 0.61
CA GLU A 134 15.86 10.46 1.91
C GLU A 134 14.55 10.85 2.62
N LYS A 135 14.08 12.08 2.41
CA LYS A 135 12.82 12.60 2.94
C LYS A 135 12.13 13.51 1.93
N ALA A 136 10.83 13.31 1.78
CA ALA A 136 9.95 14.23 1.07
C ALA A 136 9.69 15.49 1.92
N ASN A 137 9.52 16.64 1.26
CA ASN A 137 9.21 17.90 1.93
C ASN A 137 7.78 17.94 2.51
N SER A 138 6.88 17.13 1.94
CA SER A 138 5.49 17.00 2.35
C SER A 138 4.95 15.64 1.90
N VAL A 139 3.97 15.10 2.62
CA VAL A 139 3.24 13.92 2.16
C VAL A 139 2.54 14.27 0.85
N PRO A 140 2.71 13.51 -0.24
CA PRO A 140 2.08 13.82 -1.51
C PRO A 140 0.56 13.68 -1.40
N LEU A 141 -0.18 14.79 -1.48
CA LEU A 141 -1.64 14.80 -1.56
C LEU A 141 -2.06 14.72 -3.03
N GLN A 142 -2.03 13.52 -3.62
CA GLN A 142 -2.26 13.35 -5.05
C GLN A 142 -3.73 13.61 -5.46
N TYR A 143 -4.71 13.15 -4.68
CA TYR A 143 -6.14 13.23 -5.04
C TYR A 143 -7.05 13.77 -3.91
N PRO A 144 -6.83 15.01 -3.44
CA PRO A 144 -7.58 15.57 -2.30
C PRO A 144 -9.08 15.74 -2.57
N SER A 145 -9.51 15.86 -3.82
CA SER A 145 -10.92 15.97 -4.21
C SER A 145 -11.74 14.74 -3.84
N LEU A 146 -11.11 13.56 -3.69
CA LEU A 146 -11.78 12.33 -3.31
C LEU A 146 -12.10 12.25 -1.81
N ARG A 147 -11.48 13.11 -0.98
CA ARG A 147 -11.65 13.13 0.49
C ARG A 147 -11.45 11.74 1.13
N MET A 148 -10.43 11.03 0.68
CA MET A 148 -9.99 9.73 1.21
C MET A 148 -8.51 9.80 1.56
N GLY A 149 -7.98 8.76 2.21
CA GLY A 149 -6.58 8.71 2.61
C GLY A 149 -6.23 9.88 3.54
N TYR A 150 -5.18 10.64 3.24
CA TYR A 150 -4.77 11.78 4.05
C TYR A 150 -5.77 12.95 4.00
N SER A 151 -6.70 12.95 3.03
CA SER A 151 -7.76 13.96 2.88
C SER A 151 -9.11 13.54 3.47
N THR A 152 -9.16 12.43 4.22
CA THR A 152 -10.41 11.92 4.79
C THR A 152 -10.99 12.85 5.86
N ASN A 153 -12.30 13.05 5.81
CA ASN A 153 -13.05 13.79 6.84
C ASN A 153 -13.78 12.85 7.82
N VAL A 154 -13.60 11.53 7.67
CA VAL A 154 -14.21 10.55 8.57
C VAL A 154 -13.39 10.52 9.86
N PRO A 155 -13.98 10.84 11.02
CA PRO A 155 -13.26 10.81 12.28
C PRO A 155 -12.85 9.37 12.64
N PRO A 156 -11.61 9.14 13.10
CA PRO A 156 -11.19 7.82 13.55
C PRO A 156 -11.89 7.42 14.85
N LEU A 157 -11.88 6.12 15.16
CA LEU A 157 -12.33 5.62 16.47
C LEU A 157 -11.53 6.27 17.61
N THR A 158 -12.23 6.63 18.69
CA THR A 158 -11.61 7.16 19.91
C THR A 158 -10.77 6.09 20.61
N MET A 159 -9.84 6.51 21.47
CA MET A 159 -9.03 5.58 22.26
C MET A 159 -9.86 4.69 23.18
N GLU A 160 -10.95 5.23 23.74
CA GLU A 160 -11.88 4.45 24.55
C GLU A 160 -12.56 3.35 23.71
N GLN A 161 -13.06 3.70 22.52
CA GLN A 161 -13.68 2.74 21.60
C GLN A 161 -12.68 1.64 21.19
N ARG A 162 -11.45 2.02 20.82
CA ARG A 162 -10.40 1.06 20.44
C ARG A 162 -10.02 0.13 21.59
N LYS A 163 -9.82 0.66 22.80
CA LYS A 163 -9.53 -0.14 24.00
C LYS A 163 -10.67 -1.11 24.32
N LYS A 164 -11.93 -0.67 24.18
CA LYS A 164 -13.10 -1.53 24.37
C LYS A 164 -13.14 -2.68 23.35
N ILE A 165 -12.85 -2.39 22.07
CA ILE A 165 -12.74 -3.43 21.03
C ILE A 165 -11.62 -4.42 21.38
N GLY A 166 -10.43 -3.92 21.74
CA GLY A 166 -9.29 -4.78 22.12
C GLY A 166 -9.58 -5.68 23.32
N ALA A 167 -10.25 -5.16 24.35
CA ALA A 167 -10.67 -5.94 25.51
C ALA A 167 -11.68 -7.04 25.12
N ASN A 168 -12.64 -6.72 24.25
CA ASN A 168 -13.61 -7.70 23.75
C ASN A 168 -12.94 -8.80 22.91
N VAL A 169 -12.03 -8.44 21.99
CA VAL A 169 -11.25 -9.41 21.20
C VAL A 169 -10.47 -10.34 22.13
N THR A 170 -9.78 -9.78 23.13
CA THR A 170 -9.02 -10.57 24.10
C THR A 170 -9.91 -11.53 24.88
N HIS A 171 -11.11 -11.09 25.30
CA HIS A 171 -12.08 -11.94 25.97
C HIS A 171 -12.54 -13.10 25.09
N LEU A 172 -12.90 -12.84 23.84
CA LEU A 172 -13.36 -13.88 22.91
C LEU A 172 -12.24 -14.89 22.62
N LEU A 173 -11.03 -14.41 22.31
CA LEU A 173 -9.89 -15.25 22.00
C LEU A 173 -9.34 -16.05 23.20
N SER A 174 -9.67 -15.67 24.44
CA SER A 174 -9.30 -16.45 25.63
C SER A 174 -9.82 -17.90 25.61
N LYS A 175 -10.88 -18.15 24.81
CA LYS A 175 -11.50 -19.47 24.62
C LYS A 175 -10.96 -20.21 23.40
N GLU A 176 -10.23 -19.53 22.52
CA GLU A 176 -9.70 -20.09 21.28
C GLU A 176 -8.33 -20.76 21.53
N LYS A 177 -8.28 -22.09 21.44
CA LYS A 177 -7.08 -22.88 21.82
C LYS A 177 -5.83 -22.58 20.98
N LEU A 178 -6.04 -22.16 19.73
CA LEU A 178 -4.96 -21.85 18.79
C LEU A 178 -4.57 -20.37 18.79
N ALA A 179 -5.34 -19.51 19.45
CA ALA A 179 -5.02 -18.08 19.52
C ALA A 179 -3.94 -17.83 20.57
N ALA A 180 -2.89 -17.12 20.17
CA ALA A 180 -1.88 -16.64 21.11
C ALA A 180 -2.53 -15.68 22.13
N ARG A 181 -2.17 -15.82 23.39
CA ARG A 181 -2.64 -14.91 24.46
C ARG A 181 -1.76 -13.65 24.49
N PRO A 182 -2.33 -12.47 24.78
CA PRO A 182 -1.53 -11.29 25.05
C PRO A 182 -0.55 -11.55 26.21
N PRO A 183 0.69 -11.02 26.16
CA PRO A 183 1.61 -11.14 27.27
C PRO A 183 1.05 -10.43 28.52
N ILE A 184 1.31 -11.00 29.69
CA ILE A 184 1.06 -10.34 30.98
C ILE A 184 2.32 -9.52 31.26
N TRP A 185 2.19 -8.19 31.26
CA TRP A 185 3.27 -7.26 31.61
C TRP A 185 3.09 -6.75 33.03
#